data_AF-A0A7X7EYX8-F1
#
_entry.id   AF-A0A7X7EYX8-F1
#
_cell.length_a   1.000
_cell.length_b   1.000
_cell.length_c   1.000
_cell.angle_alpha   90.00
_cell.angle_beta   90.00
_cell.angle_gamma   90.00
#
_symmetry.space_group_name_H-M   'P 1'
#
loop_
_entity.id
_entity.type
_entity.pdbx_description
1 polymer ?
#
loop_
_entity_poly.entity_id
_entity_poly.type
_entity_poly.pdbx_seq_one_letter_code
_entity_poly.pdbx_strand_id
1 'polypeptide(L)' 'MTEPISAEFGRGFDRSTLQHMRAFYRAYPICDALRPELSWTHYRILLRVEQPEARGFYKTEAVNARWSTRELERRVLT' A
#
# COMPACT_ATOMS: atom_id res chain seq x y z
N MET A 1 5.32 -14.68 28.21
CA MET A 1 3.98 -14.56 27.58
C MET A 1 4.04 -13.29 26.76
N THR A 2 4.08 -13.39 25.42
CA THR A 2 4.06 -12.19 24.57
C THR A 2 2.67 -11.59 24.62
N GLU A 3 2.53 -10.44 25.28
CA GLU A 3 1.32 -9.64 25.21
C GLU A 3 1.03 -9.32 23.74
N PRO A 4 -0.25 -9.31 23.32
CA PRO A 4 -0.57 -8.96 21.95
C PRO A 4 -0.13 -7.51 21.72
N ILE A 5 0.77 -7.29 20.75
CA ILE A 5 1.29 -5.97 20.33
C ILE A 5 0.17 -4.92 20.17
N SER A 6 -1.04 -5.35 19.80
CA SER A 6 -2.24 -4.52 19.70
C SER A 6 -2.68 -3.86 21.01
N ALA A 7 -2.36 -4.46 22.17
CA ALA A 7 -2.66 -3.93 23.49
C ALA A 7 -1.69 -2.80 23.90
N GLU A 8 -0.44 -2.88 23.44
CA GLU A 8 0.62 -1.92 23.77
C GLU A 8 0.64 -0.71 22.81
N PHE A 9 0.32 -0.92 21.53
CA PHE A 9 0.40 0.11 20.49
C PHE A 9 -0.97 0.56 19.93
N GLY A 10 -2.07 -0.04 20.41
CA GLY A 10 -3.44 0.29 20.02
C GLY A 10 -3.95 -0.43 18.77
N ARG A 11 -5.23 -0.17 18.44
CA ARG A 11 -6.04 -0.90 17.43
C ARG A 11 -5.50 -0.93 15.99
N GLY A 12 -4.44 -0.18 15.68
CA GLY A 12 -3.80 -0.16 14.36
C GLY A 12 -2.81 -1.31 14.13
N PHE A 13 -2.30 -1.94 15.20
CA PHE A 13 -1.21 -2.91 15.14
C PHE A 13 -1.69 -4.37 15.12
N ASP A 14 -2.75 -4.63 14.36
CA ASP A 14 -3.17 -6.00 14.07
C ASP A 14 -2.13 -6.71 13.18
N ARG A 15 -2.07 -8.05 13.28
CA ARG A 15 -1.18 -8.90 12.48
C ARG A 15 -1.31 -8.64 10.97
N SER A 16 -2.52 -8.33 10.52
CA SER A 16 -2.81 -7.99 9.13
C SER A 16 -2.15 -6.67 8.73
N THR A 17 -2.23 -5.64 9.57
CA THR A 17 -1.58 -4.34 9.29
C THR A 17 -0.08 -4.49 9.22
N LEU A 18 0.53 -5.23 10.14
CA LEU A 18 1.98 -5.49 10.15
C LEU A 18 2.44 -6.23 8.89
N GLN A 19 1.64 -7.18 8.39
CA GLN A 19 1.93 -7.83 7.11
C GLN A 19 1.90 -6.84 5.93
N HIS A 20 0.92 -5.94 5.89
CA HIS A 20 0.88 -4.90 4.86
C HIS A 20 2.09 -3.95 4.97
N MET A 21 2.45 -3.50 6.17
CA MET A 21 3.64 -2.66 6.40
C MET A 21 4.92 -3.36 5.92
N ARG A 22 5.07 -4.65 6.23
CA ARG A 22 6.23 -5.45 5.77
C ARG A 22 6.24 -5.62 4.25
N ALA A 23 5.09 -5.92 3.64
CA ALA A 23 4.97 -6.05 2.19
C ALA A 23 5.29 -4.72 1.49
N PHE A 24 4.82 -3.61 2.06
CA PHE A 24 5.12 -2.27 1.58
C PHE A 24 6.61 -1.97 1.59
N TYR A 25 7.29 -2.20 2.72
CA TYR A 25 8.74 -1.96 2.81
C TYR A 25 9.54 -2.79 1.80
N ARG A 26 9.12 -4.03 1.55
CA ARG A 26 9.74 -4.90 0.53
C ARG A 26 9.51 -4.38 -0.90
N ALA A 27 8.33 -3.86 -1.18
CA ALA A 27 7.95 -3.34 -2.49
C ALA A 27 8.52 -1.94 -2.77
N TYR A 28 8.71 -1.13 -1.72
CA TYR A 28 9.16 0.25 -1.78
C TYR A 28 10.31 0.46 -0.78
N PRO A 29 11.53 -0.02 -1.08
CA PRO A 29 12.67 0.08 -0.17
C PRO A 29 13.15 1.53 0.05
N ILE A 30 12.81 2.44 -0.87
CA ILE A 30 13.16 3.87 -0.80
C ILE A 30 11.88 4.66 -0.50
N CYS A 31 11.64 4.93 0.78
CA CYS A 31 10.44 5.66 1.23
C CYS A 31 10.39 7.11 0.72
N ASP A 32 11.53 7.73 0.43
CA ASP A 32 11.60 9.12 -0.07
C ASP A 32 11.01 9.27 -1.49
N ALA A 33 10.97 8.18 -2.27
CA ALA A 33 10.39 8.16 -3.61
C ALA A 33 8.86 7.98 -3.63
N LEU A 34 8.22 7.96 -2.45
CA LEU A 34 6.77 7.85 -2.33
C LEU A 34 6.09 9.16 -2.75
N ARG A 35 4.99 9.00 -3.48
CA ARG A 35 4.17 10.11 -3.95
C ARG A 35 3.23 10.54 -2.82
N PRO A 36 3.28 11.79 -2.32
CA PRO A 36 2.41 12.27 -1.25
C PRO A 36 0.92 12.33 -1.67
N GLU A 37 0.65 12.34 -2.98
CA GLU A 37 -0.70 12.30 -3.55
C GLU A 37 -1.39 10.95 -3.32
N LEU A 38 -0.63 9.89 -3.05
CA LEU A 38 -1.15 8.54 -2.83
C LEU A 38 -1.23 8.22 -1.34
N SER A 39 -2.45 7.94 -0.87
CA SER A 39 -2.67 7.46 0.50
C SER A 39 -2.25 6.00 0.70
N TRP A 40 -2.11 5.57 1.96
CA TRP A 40 -1.82 4.17 2.33
C TRP A 40 -2.74 3.16 1.63
N THR A 41 -4.02 3.50 1.47
CA THR A 41 -4.99 2.64 0.79
C THR A 41 -4.67 2.45 -0.70
N HIS A 42 -4.15 3.47 -1.39
CA HIS A 42 -3.67 3.31 -2.77
C HIS A 42 -2.52 2.31 -2.83
N TYR A 43 -1.56 2.44 -1.91
CA TYR A 43 -0.43 1.51 -1.86
C TYR A 43 -0.87 0.08 -1.53
N ARG A 44 -1.86 -0.12 -0.66
CA ARG A 44 -2.44 -1.46 -0.41
C ARG A 44 -2.99 -2.10 -1.67
N ILE A 45 -3.62 -1.32 -2.54
CA ILE A 45 -4.11 -1.82 -3.85
C ILE A 45 -2.94 -2.12 -4.78
N LEU A 46 -1.97 -1.21 -4.88
CA LEU A 46 -0.76 -1.42 -5.71
C LEU A 46 0.07 -2.64 -5.27
N LEU A 47 0.05 -2.98 -3.98
CA LEU A 47 0.70 -4.19 -3.45
C LEU A 47 0.07 -5.49 -3.95
N ARG A 48 -1.18 -5.46 -4.43
CA ARG A 48 -1.84 -6.62 -5.05
C ARG A 48 -1.33 -6.88 -6.48
N VAL A 49 -0.72 -5.88 -7.11
CA VAL A 49 -0.11 -6.02 -8.44
C VAL A 49 1.23 -6.73 -8.29
N GLU A 50 1.35 -7.96 -8.77
CA GLU A 50 2.56 -8.77 -8.62
C GLU A 50 3.73 -8.19 -9.44
N GLN A 51 3.46 -7.78 -10.68
CA GLN A 51 4.47 -7.26 -11.61
C GLN A 51 4.92 -5.83 -11.22
N PRO A 52 6.22 -5.61 -10.96
CA PRO A 52 6.73 -4.31 -10.50
C PRO A 52 6.60 -3.21 -11.57
N GLU A 53 6.71 -3.54 -12.85
CA GLU A 53 6.55 -2.60 -13.96
C GLU A 53 5.10 -2.10 -14.04
N ALA A 54 4.14 -3.03 -13.96
CA ALA A 54 2.72 -2.69 -13.94
C ALA A 54 2.37 -1.86 -12.70
N ARG A 55 2.96 -2.18 -11.54
CA ARG A 55 2.80 -1.39 -10.32
C ARG A 55 3.32 0.04 -10.49
N GLY A 56 4.46 0.22 -11.14
CA GLY A 56 5.04 1.52 -11.46
C GLY A 56 4.18 2.34 -12.42
N PHE A 57 3.62 1.68 -13.44
CA PHE A 57 2.67 2.27 -14.38
C PHE A 57 1.42 2.79 -13.66
N TYR A 58 0.72 1.92 -12.91
CA TYR A 58 -0.48 2.30 -12.17
C TYR A 58 -0.22 3.37 -11.12
N LYS A 59 0.95 3.36 -10.46
CA LYS A 59 1.35 4.44 -9.53
C LYS A 59 1.39 5.79 -10.24
N THR A 60 2.05 5.85 -11.39
CA THR A 60 2.23 7.09 -12.16
C THR A 60 0.89 7.58 -12.70
N GLU A 61 0.10 6.69 -13.28
CA GLU A 61 -1.20 7.02 -13.83
C GLU A 61 -2.20 7.44 -12.76
N ALA A 62 -2.19 6.80 -11.59
CA ALA A 62 -3.06 7.20 -10.47
C ALA A 62 -2.79 8.64 -10.01
N VAL A 63 -1.52 9.08 -10.03
CA VAL A 63 -1.16 10.46 -9.71
C VAL A 63 -1.55 11.41 -10.84
N ASN A 64 -1.19 11.08 -12.08
CA ASN A 64 -1.45 11.93 -13.24
C ASN A 64 -2.95 12.19 -13.44
N ALA A 65 -3.76 11.14 -13.34
CA ALA A 65 -5.20 11.21 -13.54
C ALA A 65 -6.00 11.39 -12.23
N ARG A 66 -5.30 11.59 -11.09
CA ARG A 66 -5.90 11.77 -9.75
C ARG A 66 -6.96 10.72 -9.42
N TRP A 67 -6.67 9.45 -9.70
CA TRP A 67 -7.62 8.38 -9.40
C TRP A 67 -7.86 8.28 -7.90
N SER A 68 -9.12 8.11 -7.54
CA SER A 68 -9.51 7.64 -6.22
C SER A 68 -9.09 6.19 -6.01
N THR A 69 -9.06 5.76 -4.74
CA THR A 69 -8.76 4.36 -4.38
C THR A 69 -9.69 3.37 -5.09
N ARG A 70 -10.97 3.72 -5.26
CA ARG A 70 -11.97 2.89 -5.97
C ARG A 70 -11.69 2.78 -7.46
N GLU A 71 -11.24 3.85 -8.09
CA GLU A 71 -10.91 3.85 -9.52
C GLU A 71 -9.65 3.05 -9.79
N LEU A 72 -8.63 3.21 -8.94
CA LEU A 72 -7.42 2.41 -9.01
C LEU A 72 -7.75 0.92 -8.83
N GLU A 73 -8.53 0.57 -7.80
CA GLU A 73 -8.92 -0.82 -7.55
C GLU A 73 -9.66 -1.44 -8.73
N ARG A 74 -10.60 -0.71 -9.35
CA ARG A 74 -11.33 -1.20 -10.52
C ARG A 74 -10.40 -1.52 -11.69
N ARG A 75 -9.40 -0.67 -11.95
CA ARG A 75 -8.44 -0.84 -13.04
C ARG A 75 -7.43 -1.96 -12.77
N VAL A 76 -7.07 -2.18 -11.52
CA VAL A 76 -6.12 -3.24 -11.11
C VAL A 76 -6.78 -4.63 -11.05
N LEU A 77 -8.07 -4.70 -10.76
CA LEU A 77 -8.82 -5.97 -10.63
C LEU A 77 -9.47 -6.45 -11.94
N THR A 78 -9.34 -5.71 -13.03
CA THR A 78 -9.78 -6.13 -14.37
C THR A 78 -8.65 -6.86 -15.07
#